data_AF-A0A959BQM7-F1
#
_entry.id   AF-A0A959BQM7-F1
#
_cell.length_a   1.000
_cell.length_b   1.000
_cell.length_c   1.000
_cell.angle_alpha   90.00
_cell.angle_beta   90.00
_cell.angle_gamma   90.00
#
_symmetry.space_group_name_H-M   'P 1'
#
loop_
_entity.id
_entity.type
_entity.pdbx_description
1 polymer ?
#
loop_
_entity_poly.entity_id
_entity_poly.type
_entity_poly.pdbx_seq_one_letter_code
_entity_poly.pdbx_strand_id
1 'polypeptide(L)' 'LPYLQFGAPADYLLAVYDRYGGQLFESRDINVGWNGKSRGKRVPVGLYAYYLRIEQSDGTVVEQSGEVSLLR' A
#
# COMPACT_ATOMS: atom_id res chain seq x y z
N LEU A 1 -11.80 -16.81 -13.27
CA LEU A 1 -10.59 -16.15 -12.72
C LEU A 1 -10.65 -14.70 -13.15
N PRO A 2 -10.72 -13.71 -12.25
CA PRO A 2 -10.73 -12.31 -12.67
C PRO A 2 -9.34 -11.96 -13.23
N TYR A 3 -9.29 -11.49 -14.47
CA TYR A 3 -8.06 -11.02 -15.10
C TYR A 3 -7.86 -9.56 -14.68
N LEU A 4 -6.74 -9.24 -14.05
CA LEU A 4 -6.32 -7.85 -13.89
C LEU A 4 -6.09 -7.28 -15.29
N GLN A 5 -6.92 -6.33 -15.73
CA GLN A 5 -6.67 -5.64 -16.99
C GLN A 5 -5.48 -4.71 -16.77
N PHE A 6 -4.41 -4.84 -17.58
CA PHE A 6 -3.20 -4.02 -17.49
C PHE A 6 -3.40 -2.58 -18.02
N GLY A 7 -4.51 -1.94 -17.65
CA GLY A 7 -4.72 -0.50 -17.80
C GLY A 7 -4.28 0.26 -16.56
N ALA A 8 -4.14 1.58 -16.66
CA ALA A 8 -4.01 2.41 -15.47
C ALA A 8 -5.28 2.23 -14.61
N PRO A 9 -5.15 1.96 -13.30
CA PRO A 9 -6.31 1.81 -12.44
C PRO A 9 -7.09 3.14 -12.38
N ALA A 10 -8.40 3.05 -12.21
CA ALA A 10 -9.27 4.19 -11.98
C ALA A 10 -9.02 4.83 -10.60
N ASP A 11 -8.74 4.02 -9.58
CA ASP A 11 -8.32 4.47 -8.25
C ASP A 11 -7.26 3.53 -7.67
N TYR A 12 -6.37 4.09 -6.87
CA TYR A 12 -5.32 3.36 -6.17
C TYR A 12 -5.18 3.93 -4.77
N LEU A 13 -5.00 3.06 -3.79
CA LEU A 13 -4.68 3.43 -2.42
C LEU A 13 -3.73 2.40 -1.83
N LEU A 14 -2.53 2.83 -1.44
CA LEU A 14 -1.62 2.07 -0.60
C LEU A 14 -1.45 2.79 0.72
N ALA A 15 -1.79 2.12 1.81
CA ALA A 15 -1.57 2.61 3.17
C ALA A 15 -0.69 1.63 3.96
N VAL A 16 0.21 2.16 4.78
CA VAL A 16 1.08 1.38 5.68
C VAL A 16 0.96 1.89 7.10
N TYR A 17 0.85 0.97 8.04
CA TYR A 17 0.60 1.23 9.45
C TYR A 17 1.67 0.60 10.34
N ASP A 18 1.91 1.21 11.49
CA ASP A 18 2.65 0.58 12.58
C ASP A 18 1.79 -0.47 13.32
N ARG A 19 2.43 -1.21 14.22
CA ARG A 19 1.78 -2.26 15.03
C ARG A 19 0.69 -1.76 15.99
N TYR A 20 0.55 -0.45 16.17
CA TYR A 20 -0.45 0.18 17.03
C TYR A 20 -1.58 0.83 16.23
N GLY A 21 -1.62 0.63 14.89
CA GLY A 21 -2.60 1.25 14.00
C GLY A 21 -2.28 2.68 13.58
N GLY A 22 -1.08 3.18 13.91
CA GLY A 22 -0.62 4.49 13.46
C GLY A 22 -0.27 4.49 11.97
N GLN A 23 -0.92 5.34 11.19
CA GLN A 23 -0.62 5.48 9.75
C GLN A 23 0.75 6.11 9.53
N LEU A 24 1.64 5.37 8.86
CA LEU A 24 3.00 5.78 8.57
C LEU A 24 3.15 6.37 7.18
N PHE A 25 2.36 5.88 6.23
CA PHE A 25 2.40 6.23 4.83
C PHE A 25 1.04 6.01 4.18
N GLU A 26 0.72 6.86 3.20
CA GLU A 26 -0.41 6.69 2.29
C GLU A 26 -0.02 7.27 0.92
N SER A 27 -0.41 6.59 -0.14
CA SER A 27 -0.29 7.08 -1.51
C SER A 27 -1.48 6.66 -2.36
N ARG A 28 -1.91 7.57 -3.24
CA ARG A 28 -2.86 7.30 -4.31
C ARG A 28 -2.20 7.19 -5.70
N ASP A 29 -0.89 7.33 -5.75
CA ASP A 29 -0.10 7.11 -6.96
C ASP A 29 0.53 5.72 -6.91
N ILE A 30 0.19 4.87 -7.88
CA ILE A 30 0.70 3.50 -8.02
C ILE A 30 2.22 3.44 -8.17
N ASN A 31 2.85 4.52 -8.65
CA ASN A 31 4.30 4.61 -8.81
C ASN A 31 5.02 5.00 -7.52
N VAL A 32 4.28 5.35 -6.46
CA VAL A 32 4.83 5.82 -5.18
C VAL A 32 4.56 4.78 -4.10
N GLY A 33 5.61 4.04 -3.73
CA GLY A 33 5.59 3.05 -2.67
C GLY A 33 6.19 3.54 -1.34
N TRP A 34 5.92 2.80 -0.27
CA TRP A 34 6.54 3.08 1.02
C TRP A 34 8.02 2.65 1.04
N ASN A 35 8.89 3.55 1.49
CA ASN A 35 10.34 3.35 1.50
C ASN A 35 10.94 3.17 2.91
N GLY A 36 10.12 2.79 3.89
CA GLY A 36 10.56 2.66 5.29
C GLY A 36 10.77 4.00 6.01
N LYS A 37 10.19 5.08 5.51
CA LYS A 37 10.17 6.39 6.20
C LYS A 37 8.74 6.80 6.55
N SER A 38 8.59 7.46 7.68
CA SER A 38 7.39 8.20 8.05
C SER A 38 7.78 9.65 8.34
N ARG A 39 7.08 10.61 7.71
CA ARG A 39 7.34 12.05 7.86
C ARG A 39 8.83 12.42 7.69
N GLY A 40 9.49 11.82 6.69
CA GLY A 40 10.91 12.04 6.38
C GLY A 40 11.91 11.30 7.28
N LYS A 41 11.46 10.69 8.39
CA LYS A 41 12.32 9.94 9.33
C LYS A 41 12.24 8.45 9.06
N ARG A 42 13.36 7.73 9.16
CA ARG A 42 13.38 6.26 9.06
C ARG A 42 12.63 5.64 10.23
N VAL A 43 11.83 4.61 9.96
CA VAL A 43 11.19 3.81 11.01
C VAL A 43 12.09 2.63 11.41
N PRO A 44 11.86 2.00 12.58
CA PRO A 44 12.61 0.81 13.00
C PRO A 44 12.48 -0.39 12.05
N VAL A 45 13.43 -1.32 12.09
CA VAL A 45 13.28 -2.65 11.46
C VAL A 45 12.14 -3.40 12.16
N GLY A 46 11.31 -4.10 11.41
CA GLY A 46 10.17 -4.83 11.96
C GLY A 46 9.08 -5.12 10.94
N LEU A 47 7.97 -5.65 11.45
CA LEU A 47 6.76 -5.91 10.69
C LEU A 47 5.83 -4.70 10.70
N TYR A 48 5.24 -4.40 9.55
CA TYR A 48 4.30 -3.31 9.33
C TYR A 48 3.09 -3.83 8.57
N ALA A 49 1.90 -3.37 8.93
CA ALA A 49 0.70 -3.74 8.20
C ALA A 49 0.56 -2.87 6.95
N TYR A 50 0.15 -3.45 5.83
CA TYR A 50 -0.24 -2.70 4.63
C TYR A 50 -1.69 -3.01 4.25
N TYR A 51 -2.32 -2.03 3.62
CA TYR A 51 -3.60 -2.14 2.95
C TYR A 51 -3.48 -1.54 1.55
N LEU A 52 -3.92 -2.30 0.56
CA LEU A 52 -3.89 -1.96 -0.86
C LEU A 52 -5.32 -2.08 -1.40
N ARG A 53 -5.81 -1.01 -2.03
CA ARG A 53 -7.07 -1.00 -2.78
C ARG A 53 -6.78 -0.51 -4.19
N ILE A 54 -7.26 -1.24 -5.18
CA ILE A 54 -7.14 -0.91 -6.60
C ILE A 54 -8.52 -1.02 -7.23
N GLU A 55 -8.96 0.05 -7.87
CA GLU A 55 -10.17 0.05 -8.69
C GLU A 55 -9.77 0.06 -10.15
N GLN A 56 -10.22 -0.92 -10.92
CA GLN A 56 -9.96 -1.01 -12.36
C GLN A 56 -10.94 -0.13 -13.14
N SER A 57 -10.62 0.13 -14.41
CA SER A 57 -11.46 0.94 -15.31
C SER A 57 -12.85 0.36 -15.56
N ASP A 58 -13.04 -0.95 -15.33
CA ASP A 58 -14.33 -1.64 -15.42
C ASP A 58 -15.15 -1.57 -14.12
N GLY A 59 -14.64 -0.89 -13.08
CA GLY A 59 -15.26 -0.80 -11.76
C GLY A 59 -14.91 -1.97 -10.83
N THR A 60 -14.10 -2.94 -11.27
CA THR A 60 -13.67 -4.05 -10.42
C THR A 60 -12.74 -3.53 -9.34
N VAL A 61 -13.11 -3.73 -8.07
CA VAL A 61 -12.28 -3.39 -6.91
C VAL A 61 -11.53 -4.63 -6.43
N VAL A 62 -10.22 -4.48 -6.27
CA VAL A 62 -9.34 -5.48 -5.68
C VAL A 62 -8.75 -4.89 -4.39
N GLU A 63 -8.96 -5.59 -3.29
CA GLU A 63 -8.40 -5.23 -1.99
C GLU A 63 -7.44 -6.32 -1.52
N GLN A 64 -6.31 -5.89 -0.97
CA GLN A 64 -5.31 -6.78 -0.40
C GLN A 64 -4.74 -6.16 0.86
N SER A 65 -4.56 -6.97 1.89
CA SER A 65 -3.92 -6.57 3.14
C SER A 65 -2.96 -7.62 3.61
N GLY A 66 -1.95 -7.22 4.36
CA GLY A 66 -1.00 -8.15 4.96
C GLY A 66 0.09 -7.43 5.71
N GLU A 67 1.22 -8.12 5.88
CA GLU A 67 2.38 -7.60 6.58
C GLU A 67 3.56 -7.46 5.62
N VAL A 68 4.36 -6.42 5.84
CA VAL A 68 5.64 -6.20 5.18
C VAL A 68 6.76 -6.18 6.22
N SER A 69 7.80 -6.99 5.99
CA SER A 69 9.01 -7.00 6.80
C SER A 69 9.97 -5.94 6.28
N LEU A 70 10.21 -4.89 7.07
CA LEU A 70 11.27 -3.92 6.80
C LEU A 70 12.60 -4.46 7.33
N LEU A 71 13.50 -4.85 6.42
CA LEU A 71 14.84 -5.34 6.72
C LEU A 71 15.90 -4.24 6.52
N ARG A 72 17.16 -4.51 6.90
CA ARG A 72 18.33 -3.64 6.70
C ARG A 72 19.48 -4.40 6.06
#